data_AF-A0A7W6BYL2-F1
#
_entry.id   AF-A0A7W6BYL2-F1
#
_cell.length_a   1.000
_cell.length_b   1.000
_cell.length_c   1.000
_cell.angle_alpha   90.00
_cell.angle_beta   90.00
_cell.angle_gamma   90.00
#
_symmetry.space_group_name_H-M   'P 1'
#
loop_
_entity.id
_entity.type
_entity.pdbx_description
1 polymer ?
#
loop_
_entity_poly.entity_id
_entity_poly.type
_entity_poly.pdbx_seq_one_letter_code
_entity_poly.pdbx_strand_id
1 'polypeptide(L)' 'MRIRLSEITEGQGEMLRRLDDGPARDSVGLHTGDLATDELRRCLELHALGLVSVAIGWRDTCWFRLTASGRRLGRQLPA' A
#
# COMPACT_ATOMS: atom_id res chain seq x y z
N MET A 1 -5.53 -1.15 16.45
CA MET A 1 -4.51 -0.08 16.48
C MET A 1 -5.07 1.13 15.72
N ARG A 2 -5.01 2.35 16.27
CA ARG A 2 -5.49 3.57 15.61
C ARG A 2 -4.28 4.38 15.16
N ILE A 3 -3.98 4.36 13.86
CA ILE A 3 -2.87 5.10 13.25
C ILE A 3 -3.28 6.56 13.08
N ARG A 4 -2.43 7.49 13.51
CA ARG A 4 -2.59 8.94 13.31
C ARG A 4 -1.96 9.35 11.98
N LEU A 5 -2.54 10.35 11.32
CA LEU A 5 -2.00 10.86 10.05
C LEU A 5 -0.55 11.37 10.18
N SER A 6 -0.19 11.93 11.33
CA SER A 6 1.17 12.40 11.63
C SER A 6 2.23 11.29 11.70
N GLU A 7 1.81 10.02 11.79
CA GLU A 7 2.72 8.87 11.85
C GLU A 7 3.07 8.34 10.45
N ILE A 8 2.45 8.89 9.40
CA ILE A 8 2.70 8.52 8.01
C ILE A 8 3.67 9.50 7.39
N THR A 9 4.79 8.99 6.90
CA THR A 9 5.77 9.81 6.18
C THR A 9 5.25 10.18 4.80
N GLU A 10 5.82 11.23 4.19
CA GLU A 10 5.46 11.66 2.84
C GLU A 10 5.58 10.53 1.81
N GLY A 11 6.70 9.77 1.84
CA GLY A 11 6.90 8.64 0.92
C GLY A 11 5.92 7.49 1.16
N GLN A 12 5.50 7.25 2.40
CA GLN A 12 4.43 6.29 2.69
C GLN A 12 3.08 6.78 2.18
N GLY A 13 2.81 8.09 2.28
CA GLY A 13 1.63 8.72 1.73
C GLY A 13 1.57 8.61 0.20
N GLU A 14 2.67 8.91 -0.48
CA GLU A 14 2.80 8.70 -1.92
C GLU A 14 2.53 7.25 -2.30
N MET A 15 3.08 6.30 -1.54
CA MET A 15 2.85 4.88 -1.81
C MET A 15 1.39 4.46 -1.60
N LEU A 16 0.72 4.98 -0.58
CA LEU A 16 -0.71 4.77 -0.37
C LEU A 16 -1.54 5.30 -1.55
N ARG A 17 -1.18 6.45 -2.12
CA ARG A 17 -1.87 7.00 -3.30
C ARG A 17 -1.62 6.15 -4.54
N ARG A 18 -0.36 5.75 -4.78
CA ARG A 18 0.00 4.95 -5.95
C ARG A 18 -0.62 3.54 -5.91
N LEU A 19 -0.83 2.97 -4.73
CA LEU A 19 -1.53 1.69 -4.54
C LEU A 19 -3.07 1.81 -4.60
N ASP A 20 -3.64 3.02 -4.71
CA ASP A 20 -5.08 3.25 -4.86
C ASP A 20 -5.52 3.13 -6.34
N ASP A 21 -5.26 1.96 -6.95
CA ASP A 21 -5.41 1.69 -8.39
C ASP A 21 -6.84 1.35 -8.85
N GLY A 22 -7.87 1.93 -8.22
CA GLY A 22 -9.28 1.69 -8.58
C GLY A 22 -10.09 1.02 -7.46
N PRO A 23 -11.36 0.64 -7.70
CA PRO A 23 -12.25 0.16 -6.65
C PRO A 23 -11.74 -1.13 -5.99
N ALA A 24 -11.97 -1.25 -4.69
CA ALA A 24 -11.38 -2.33 -3.87
C ALA A 24 -11.76 -3.75 -4.28
N ARG A 25 -12.74 -3.96 -5.17
CA ARG A 25 -13.08 -5.29 -5.74
C ARG A 25 -12.31 -5.62 -7.02
N ASP A 26 -11.91 -4.60 -7.78
CA ASP A 26 -11.32 -4.75 -9.13
C ASP A 26 -9.82 -4.40 -9.15
N SER A 27 -9.30 -3.86 -8.04
CA SER A 27 -7.87 -3.56 -7.84
C SER A 27 -7.01 -4.83 -7.90
N VAL A 28 -5.90 -4.76 -8.64
CA VAL A 28 -4.93 -5.86 -8.77
C VAL A 28 -3.69 -5.63 -7.90
N GLY A 29 -3.42 -4.37 -7.52
CA GLY A 29 -2.25 -4.00 -6.76
C GLY A 29 -1.01 -3.89 -7.63
N LEU A 30 0.15 -3.64 -7.00
CA LEU A 30 1.43 -3.53 -7.70
C LEU A 30 2.26 -4.80 -7.52
N HIS A 31 2.80 -5.30 -8.62
CA HIS A 31 3.71 -6.44 -8.61
C HIS A 31 5.06 -6.03 -7.99
N THR A 32 5.67 -6.88 -7.17
CA THR A 32 6.95 -6.58 -6.50
C THR A 32 8.09 -6.29 -7.46
N GLY A 33 8.07 -6.93 -8.64
CA GLY A 33 9.06 -6.70 -9.69
C GLY A 33 8.98 -5.31 -10.35
N ASP A 34 7.87 -4.58 -10.18
CA ASP A 34 7.67 -3.24 -10.73
C ASP A 34 8.02 -2.13 -9.73
N LEU A 35 8.45 -2.49 -8.52
CA LEU A 35 8.78 -1.58 -7.44
C LEU A 35 10.29 -1.42 -7.30
N ALA A 36 10.75 -0.18 -7.17
CA ALA A 36 12.12 0.08 -6.74
C ALA A 36 12.33 -0.39 -5.29
N THR A 37 13.59 -0.62 -4.89
CA THR A 37 13.93 -1.13 -3.54
C THR A 37 13.32 -0.29 -2.40
N ASP A 38 13.34 1.05 -2.53
CA ASP A 38 12.74 1.93 -1.53
C ASP A 38 11.21 1.86 -1.49
N GLU A 39 10.57 1.58 -2.63
CA GLU A 39 9.12 1.42 -2.72
C GLU A 39 8.68 0.09 -2.12
N LEU A 40 9.45 -0.98 -2.37
CA LEU A 40 9.28 -2.28 -1.73
C LEU A 40 9.38 -2.13 -0.20
N ARG A 41 10.42 -1.42 0.29
CA ARG A 41 10.61 -1.15 1.71
C ARG A 41 9.40 -0.43 2.31
N ARG A 42 8.90 0.63 1.66
CA ARG A 42 7.70 1.36 2.11
C ARG A 42 6.46 0.46 2.12
N CYS A 43 6.28 -0.39 1.12
CA CYS A 43 5.17 -1.34 1.10
C CYS A 43 5.24 -2.33 2.27
N LEU A 44 6.43 -2.80 2.65
CA LEU A 44 6.64 -3.67 3.80
C LEU A 44 6.39 -2.94 5.13
N GLU A 45 6.85 -1.70 5.27
CA GLU A 45 6.55 -0.85 6.44
C GLU A 45 5.03 -0.64 6.59
N LEU A 46 4.33 -0.30 5.50
CA LEU A 46 2.88 -0.14 5.48
C LEU A 46 2.13 -1.47 5.72
N HIS A 47 2.72 -2.60 5.32
CA HIS A 47 2.20 -3.93 5.62
C HIS A 47 2.29 -4.24 7.12
N ALA A 48 3.41 -3.93 7.75
CA ALA A 48 3.57 -4.07 9.21
C ALA A 48 2.56 -3.21 10.00
N LEU A 49 2.12 -2.09 9.42
CA LEU A 49 1.06 -1.23 9.97
C LEU A 49 -0.37 -1.72 9.65
N GLY A 50 -0.53 -2.79 8.85
CA GLY A 50 -1.83 -3.31 8.42
C GLY A 50 -2.56 -2.45 7.39
N LEU A 51 -1.85 -1.51 6.75
CA LEU A 51 -2.40 -0.61 5.72
C LEU A 51 -2.27 -1.22 4.32
N VAL A 52 -1.30 -2.11 4.14
CA VAL A 52 -1.08 -2.86 2.89
C VAL A 52 -1.14 -4.37 3.18
N SER A 53 -1.75 -5.11 2.26
CA SER A 53 -1.74 -6.57 2.22
C SER A 53 -0.77 -7.05 1.14
N VAL A 54 -0.18 -8.22 1.38
CA VAL A 54 0.67 -8.93 0.44
C VAL A 54 -0.08 -10.16 -0.02
N ALA A 55 -0.18 -10.35 -1.33
CA ALA A 55 -0.79 -11.54 -1.93
C ALA A 55 0.23 -12.24 -2.82
N ILE A 56 0.37 -13.56 -2.62
CA ILE A 56 1.17 -14.41 -3.50
C ILE A 56 0.26 -14.90 -4.61
N GLY A 57 0.63 -14.60 -5.85
CA GLY A 57 -0.03 -15.02 -7.07
C GLY A 57 0.59 -16.27 -7.69
N TRP A 58 0.25 -16.53 -8.95
CA TRP A 58 0.81 -17.64 -9.70
C TRP A 58 2.29 -17.40 -10.03
N ARG A 59 3.07 -18.47 -10.19
CA ARG A 59 4.53 -18.43 -10.46
C ARG A 59 5.32 -17.56 -9.47
N ASP A 60 5.00 -17.67 -8.19
CA ASP A 60 5.67 -16.93 -7.11
C ASP A 60 5.67 -15.40 -7.28
N THR A 61 4.72 -14.88 -8.07
CA THR A 61 4.49 -13.44 -8.18
C THR A 61 3.94 -12.90 -6.88
N CYS A 62 4.32 -11.69 -6.51
CA CYS A 62 3.90 -11.08 -5.26
C CYS A 62 3.31 -9.70 -5.55
N TRP A 63 2.18 -9.39 -4.91
CA TRP A 63 1.42 -8.18 -5.15
C TRP A 63 1.14 -7.45 -3.85
N PHE A 64 1.32 -6.13 -3.87
CA PHE A 64 0.92 -5.25 -2.77
C PHE A 64 -0.40 -4.57 -3.09
N ARG A 65 -1.33 -4.59 -2.13
CA ARG A 65 -2.65 -3.98 -2.26
C ARG A 65 -3.07 -3.27 -0.99
N LEU A 66 -3.73 -2.12 -1.11
CA LEU A 66 -4.34 -1.44 0.04
C LEU A 66 -5.35 -2.32 0.76
N THR A 67 -5.28 -2.35 2.08
CA THR A 67 -6.40 -2.81 2.92
C THR A 67 -7.50 -1.75 2.94
N ALA A 68 -8.68 -2.09 3.48
CA ALA A 68 -9.73 -1.11 3.71
C ALA A 68 -9.26 0.05 4.61
N SER A 69 -8.38 -0.24 5.57
CA SER A 69 -7.77 0.77 6.46
C SER A 69 -6.76 1.65 5.71
N GLY A 70 -5.88 1.04 4.90
CA GLY A 70 -4.93 1.77 4.05
C GLY A 70 -5.61 2.75 3.12
N ARG A 71 -6.67 2.30 2.44
CA ARG A 71 -7.46 3.14 1.54
C ARG A 71 -8.18 4.29 2.25
N ARG A 72 -8.77 4.02 3.42
CA ARG A 72 -9.43 5.06 4.22
C ARG A 72 -8.43 6.12 4.69
N LEU A 73 -7.23 5.69 5.09
CA LEU A 73 -6.17 6.60 5.54
C LEU A 73 -5.61 7.40 4.38
N GLY A 74 -5.31 6.76 3.24
CA GLY A 74 -4.78 7.44 2.04
C GLY A 74 -5.67 8.59 1.56
N ARG A 75 -7.00 8.43 1.62
CA ARG A 75 -7.97 9.47 1.26
C ARG A 75 -8.03 10.67 2.23
N GLN A 76 -7.46 10.54 3.43
CA GLN A 76 -7.39 11.63 4.40
C GLN A 76 -6.06 12.39 4.32
N LEU A 77 -5.08 11.86 3.56
CA LEU A 77 -3.82 12.56 3.35
C LEU A 77 -4.05 13.75 2.41
N PRO A 78 -3.36 14.88 2.64
CA PRO A 78 -3.36 15.98 1.69
C PRO A 78 -2.82 15.51 0.33
N ALA A 79 -3.22 16.18 -0.75
CA ALA A 79 -2.71 15.91 -2.09
C ALA A 79 -1.19 16.13 -2.15
#